data_AF-A0A1B6IQJ1-F1
#
_entry.id   AF-A0A1B6IQJ1-F1
#
_cell.length_a   1.000
_cell.length_b   1.000
_cell.length_c   1.000
_cell.angle_alpha   90.00
_cell.angle_beta   90.00
_cell.angle_gamma   90.00
#
_symmetry.space_group_name_H-M   'P 1'
#
loop_
_entity.id
_entity.type
_entity.pdbx_description
1 polymer ?
#
loop_
_entity_poly.entity_id
_entity_poly.type
_entity_poly.pdbx_seq_one_letter_code
_entity_poly.pdbx_strand_id
1 'polypeptide(L)'
;MSSGTFVDRIDPFAKRSLKKKSKKSQGSSRYRNAADAELQPLPLLKEVPSSEQEELFIRKLRQCCVAFDFMDPMADLKGKEIKRGTLNELVEYVSTGRGVLTEPVYPEIIKMISANLFRTLPPSENPDFDP
;
A
#
# COMPACT_ATOMS: atom_id res chain seq x y z
N MET A 1 15.74 -63.29 20.34
CA MET A 1 16.58 -62.10 20.54
C MET A 1 17.08 -61.65 19.18
N SER A 2 16.64 -60.49 18.68
CA SER A 2 17.51 -59.47 18.06
C SER A 2 16.62 -58.32 17.60
N SER A 3 16.56 -57.30 18.44
CA SER A 3 15.96 -55.99 18.17
C SER A 3 16.83 -55.23 17.17
N GLY A 4 16.31 -55.01 15.96
CA GLY A 4 16.94 -54.12 14.99
C GLY A 4 16.80 -52.67 15.43
N THR A 5 17.88 -52.10 15.96
CA THR A 5 17.99 -50.67 16.27
C THR A 5 18.04 -49.88 14.98
N PHE A 6 16.98 -49.12 14.68
CA PHE A 6 16.99 -48.05 13.70
C PHE A 6 17.91 -46.93 14.22
N VAL A 7 19.16 -46.91 13.77
CA VAL A 7 20.07 -45.80 14.00
C VAL A 7 19.84 -44.76 12.90
N ASP A 8 19.13 -43.70 13.28
CA ASP A 8 18.98 -42.49 12.47
C ASP A 8 20.38 -41.88 12.26
N ARG A 9 20.93 -42.06 11.05
CA ARG A 9 22.24 -41.52 10.66
C ARG A 9 22.13 -40.03 10.38
N ILE A 10 21.85 -39.24 11.41
CA ILE A 10 22.02 -37.79 11.35
C ILE A 10 23.51 -37.53 11.54
N ASP A 11 24.20 -37.34 10.40
CA ASP A 11 25.61 -36.94 10.35
C ASP A 11 25.78 -35.53 10.98
N PRO A 12 26.52 -35.39 12.10
CA PRO A 12 26.73 -34.10 12.76
C PRO A 12 27.60 -33.13 11.95
N PHE A 13 28.24 -33.60 10.87
CA PHE A 13 29.00 -32.78 9.93
C PHE A 13 28.25 -32.51 8.62
N ALA A 14 27.04 -33.04 8.46
CA ALA A 14 26.16 -32.66 7.36
C ALA A 14 25.74 -31.21 7.55
N LYS A 15 26.56 -30.29 7.03
CA LYS A 15 26.22 -28.89 6.78
C LYS A 15 25.13 -28.84 5.71
N ARG A 16 23.94 -29.36 6.01
CA ARG A 16 22.70 -28.83 5.46
C ARG A 16 22.61 -27.42 6.02
N SER A 17 23.32 -26.50 5.37
CA SER A 17 23.02 -25.09 5.44
C SER A 17 21.53 -25.04 5.15
N LEU A 18 20.72 -24.78 6.18
CA LEU A 18 19.36 -24.32 6.00
C LEU A 18 19.56 -23.10 5.12
N LYS A 19 19.44 -23.26 3.79
CA LYS A 19 19.46 -22.14 2.86
C LYS A 19 18.36 -21.26 3.41
N LYS A 20 18.75 -20.21 4.14
CA LYS A 20 17.86 -19.21 4.69
C LYS A 20 17.26 -18.64 3.42
N LYS A 21 16.10 -19.18 3.04
CA LYS A 21 15.41 -18.83 1.81
C LYS A 21 15.25 -17.34 1.97
N SER A 22 16.03 -16.55 1.23
CA SER A 22 15.95 -15.11 1.31
C SER A 22 14.50 -14.82 1.01
N LYS A 23 13.74 -14.45 2.05
CA LYS A 23 12.37 -14.03 1.86
C LYS A 23 12.53 -12.77 1.04
N LYS A 24 12.35 -12.88 -0.29
CA LYS A 24 12.27 -11.73 -1.17
C LYS A 24 11.42 -10.70 -0.44
N SER A 25 11.94 -9.48 -0.27
CA SER A 25 11.20 -8.36 0.29
C SER A 25 9.83 -8.33 -0.40
N GLN A 26 8.81 -8.82 0.29
CA GLN A 26 7.45 -8.78 -0.21
C GLN A 26 6.97 -7.39 0.17
N GLY A 27 6.92 -6.50 -0.83
CA GLY A 27 6.39 -5.17 -0.65
C GLY A 27 5.00 -5.26 -0.01
N SER A 28 4.80 -4.47 1.04
CA SER A 28 3.52 -4.35 1.75
C SER A 28 2.31 -4.05 0.85
N SER A 29 2.54 -3.51 -0.36
CA SER A 29 1.54 -3.32 -1.42
C SER A 29 0.84 -4.62 -1.85
N ARG A 30 1.57 -5.75 -1.89
CA ARG A 30 1.06 -7.02 -2.43
C ARG A 30 -0.07 -7.65 -1.61
N TYR A 31 -0.15 -7.33 -0.32
CA TYR A 31 -1.20 -7.85 0.56
C TYR A 31 -2.56 -7.17 0.36
N ARG A 32 -2.61 -6.05 -0.38
CA ARG A 32 -3.82 -5.22 -0.52
C ARG A 32 -4.40 -5.18 -1.93
N ASN A 33 -3.86 -5.95 -2.87
CA ASN A 33 -4.39 -6.00 -4.23
C ASN A 33 -5.77 -6.70 -4.24
N ALA A 34 -6.80 -5.94 -3.91
CA ALA A 34 -8.19 -6.29 -4.09
C ALA A 34 -8.77 -5.36 -5.15
N ALA A 35 -9.24 -5.97 -6.24
CA ALA A 35 -9.81 -5.39 -7.46
C ALA A 35 -8.81 -4.66 -8.37
N ASP A 36 -8.73 -5.17 -9.60
CA ASP A 36 -8.06 -4.58 -10.77
C ASP A 36 -8.85 -3.34 -11.24
N ALA A 37 -9.00 -2.36 -10.36
CA ALA A 37 -9.81 -1.17 -10.59
C ALA A 37 -8.99 -0.17 -11.42
N GLU A 38 -9.17 -0.19 -12.74
CA GLU A 38 -8.61 0.84 -13.61
C GLU A 38 -9.16 2.22 -13.20
N LEU A 39 -8.29 3.04 -12.60
CA LEU A 39 -8.65 4.40 -12.22
C LEU A 39 -8.97 5.23 -13.47
N GLN A 40 -10.13 5.89 -13.43
CA GLN A 40 -10.51 6.89 -14.43
C GLN A 40 -10.32 8.30 -13.85
N PRO A 41 -9.82 9.26 -14.65
CA PRO A 41 -9.68 10.64 -14.17
C PRO A 41 -11.06 11.21 -13.82
N LEU A 42 -11.15 11.84 -12.65
CA LEU A 42 -12.32 12.59 -12.22
C LEU A 42 -12.17 14.07 -12.60
N PRO A 43 -13.26 14.84 -12.76
CA PRO A 43 -13.22 16.28 -13.01
C PRO A 43 -12.36 17.03 -12.00
N LEU A 44 -11.84 18.20 -12.38
CA LEU A 44 -11.06 19.04 -11.48
C LEU A 44 -11.98 19.78 -10.50
N LEU A 45 -11.57 19.89 -9.24
CA LEU A 45 -12.31 20.60 -8.17
C LEU A 45 -12.55 22.07 -8.50
N LYS A 46 -11.61 22.71 -9.19
CA LYS A 46 -11.71 24.11 -9.62
C LYS A 46 -12.68 24.34 -10.78
N GLU A 47 -13.07 23.28 -11.49
CA GLU A 47 -13.94 23.35 -12.67
C GLU A 47 -15.41 23.08 -12.32
N VAL A 48 -15.70 22.63 -11.10
CA VAL A 48 -17.07 22.37 -10.64
C VAL A 48 -17.57 23.48 -9.69
N PRO A 49 -18.89 23.73 -9.64
CA PRO A 49 -19.48 24.68 -8.70
C PRO A 49 -19.18 24.31 -7.25
N SER A 50 -19.09 25.31 -6.37
CA SER A 50 -18.81 25.09 -4.94
C SER A 50 -19.80 24.13 -4.25
N SER A 51 -21.05 24.06 -4.72
CA SER A 51 -22.06 23.12 -4.23
C SER A 51 -21.75 21.65 -4.50
N GLU A 52 -20.94 21.36 -5.51
CA GLU A 52 -20.57 19.99 -5.93
C GLU A 52 -19.16 19.59 -5.49
N GLN A 53 -18.36 20.56 -5.02
CA GLN A 53 -16.96 20.32 -4.66
C GLN A 53 -16.80 19.34 -3.49
N GLU A 54 -17.66 19.40 -2.47
CA GLU A 54 -17.59 18.48 -1.32
C GLU A 54 -17.79 17.02 -1.76
N GLU A 55 -18.82 16.76 -2.57
CA GLU A 55 -19.10 15.43 -3.07
C GLU A 55 -17.96 14.92 -3.97
N LEU A 56 -17.43 15.78 -4.85
CA LEU A 56 -16.28 15.44 -5.69
C LEU A 56 -15.02 15.17 -4.86
N PHE A 57 -14.79 15.95 -3.79
CA PHE A 57 -13.67 15.75 -2.87
C PHE A 57 -13.75 14.38 -2.19
N ILE A 58 -14.93 14.01 -1.70
CA ILE A 58 -15.22 12.67 -1.14
C ILE A 58 -14.97 11.57 -2.18
N ARG A 59 -15.44 11.74 -3.42
CA ARG A 59 -15.21 10.76 -4.49
C ARG A 59 -13.71 10.58 -4.79
N LYS A 60 -12.95 11.66 -4.83
CA LYS A 60 -11.49 11.62 -5.01
C LYS A 60 -10.77 10.94 -3.83
N LEU A 61 -11.17 11.20 -2.58
CA LEU A 61 -10.64 10.50 -1.40
C LEU A 61 -10.86 8.99 -1.47
N ARG A 62 -12.07 8.57 -1.84
CA ARG A 62 -12.41 7.14 -2.05
C ARG A 62 -11.58 6.54 -3.17
N GLN A 63 -11.38 7.27 -4.27
CA GLN A 63 -10.53 6.82 -5.37
C GLN A 63 -9.07 6.60 -4.93
N CYS A 64 -8.54 7.49 -4.09
CA CYS A 64 -7.19 7.38 -3.55
C CYS A 64 -7.00 6.21 -2.54
N CYS A 65 -8.06 5.48 -2.19
CA CYS A 65 -7.95 4.24 -1.40
C CYS A 65 -7.40 3.06 -2.21
N VAL A 66 -7.46 3.10 -3.55
CA VAL A 66 -6.92 2.04 -4.42
C VAL A 66 -5.41 1.96 -4.26
N ALA A 67 -4.89 0.79 -3.89
CA ALA A 67 -3.45 0.56 -3.74
C ALA A 67 -2.85 0.07 -5.07
N PHE A 68 -1.62 0.49 -5.36
CA PHE A 68 -0.85 0.01 -6.52
C PHE A 68 0.35 -0.79 -6.05
N ASP A 69 0.73 -1.82 -6.81
CA ASP A 69 2.00 -2.49 -6.60
C ASP A 69 3.15 -1.67 -7.23
N PHE A 70 4.12 -1.30 -6.39
CA PHE A 70 5.33 -0.59 -6.82
C PHE A 70 6.53 -1.51 -6.98
N MET A 71 6.38 -2.82 -6.71
CA MET A 71 7.44 -3.80 -6.97
C MET A 71 7.69 -4.00 -8.47
N ASP A 72 6.66 -3.77 -9.30
CA ASP A 72 6.80 -3.54 -10.74
C ASP A 72 6.54 -2.06 -11.02
N PRO A 73 7.57 -1.26 -11.33
CA PRO A 73 7.40 0.16 -11.61
C PRO A 73 6.56 0.42 -12.87
N MET A 74 6.50 -0.52 -13.82
CA MET A 74 5.88 -0.35 -15.13
C MET A 74 4.42 -0.83 -15.15
N ALA A 75 4.01 -1.61 -14.15
CA ALA A 75 2.60 -1.95 -13.94
C ALA A 75 1.78 -0.70 -13.59
N ASP A 76 0.57 -0.59 -14.13
CA ASP A 76 -0.44 0.41 -13.76
C ASP A 76 0.01 1.87 -13.83
N LEU A 77 0.97 2.22 -14.70
CA LEU A 77 1.52 3.58 -14.82
C LEU A 77 0.43 4.66 -14.94
N LYS A 78 -0.61 4.38 -15.75
CA LYS A 78 -1.76 5.28 -15.93
C LYS A 78 -2.50 5.52 -14.60
N GLY A 79 -2.80 4.46 -13.85
CA GLY A 79 -3.49 4.55 -12.57
C GLY A 79 -2.65 5.25 -11.50
N LYS A 80 -1.34 4.94 -11.45
CA LYS A 80 -0.37 5.60 -10.57
C LYS A 80 -0.32 7.11 -10.82
N GLU A 81 -0.28 7.52 -12.09
CA GLU A 81 -0.23 8.94 -12.45
C GLU A 81 -1.55 9.67 -12.14
N ILE A 82 -2.70 9.04 -12.40
CA ILE A 82 -4.02 9.58 -12.01
C ILE A 82 -4.08 9.77 -10.49
N LYS A 83 -3.67 8.78 -9.71
CA LYS A 83 -3.66 8.87 -8.25
C LYS A 83 -2.71 9.95 -7.76
N ARG A 84 -1.51 10.08 -8.36
CA ARG A 84 -0.54 11.13 -8.04
C ARG A 84 -1.12 12.53 -8.30
N GLY A 85 -1.69 12.75 -9.48
CA GLY A 85 -2.33 14.02 -9.84
C GLY A 85 -3.48 14.37 -8.91
N THR A 86 -4.35 13.39 -8.62
CA THR A 86 -5.48 13.56 -7.68
C THR A 86 -4.98 13.93 -6.29
N LEU A 87 -3.99 13.22 -5.73
CA LEU A 87 -3.45 13.54 -4.40
C LEU A 87 -2.86 14.96 -4.32
N ASN A 88 -2.16 15.42 -5.35
CA ASN A 88 -1.64 16.79 -5.40
C ASN A 88 -2.77 17.82 -5.38
N GLU A 89 -3.83 17.59 -6.15
CA GLU A 89 -5.00 18.45 -6.18
C GLU A 89 -5.71 18.48 -4.82
N LEU A 90 -5.85 17.34 -4.12
CA LEU A 90 -6.44 17.30 -2.78
C LEU A 90 -5.61 18.11 -1.77
N VAL A 91 -4.28 18.06 -1.87
CA VAL A 91 -3.38 18.87 -1.02
C VAL A 91 -3.60 20.36 -1.29
N GLU A 92 -3.66 20.77 -2.56
CA GLU A 92 -3.91 22.17 -2.93
C GLU A 92 -5.29 22.64 -2.45
N TYR A 93 -6.33 21.83 -2.65
CA TYR A 93 -7.70 22.14 -2.23
C TYR A 93 -7.82 22.35 -0.72
N VAL A 94 -7.20 21.49 0.09
CA VAL A 94 -7.20 21.63 1.55
C VAL A 94 -6.34 22.80 2.03
N SER A 95 -5.22 23.06 1.36
CA SER A 95 -4.29 24.12 1.75
C SER A 95 -4.82 25.53 1.47
N THR A 96 -5.63 25.67 0.41
CA THR A 96 -6.15 26.96 -0.06
C THR A 96 -7.62 27.18 0.32
N GLY A 97 -8.39 26.10 0.47
CA GLY A 97 -9.82 26.15 0.76
C GLY A 97 -10.12 26.48 2.23
N ARG A 98 -11.01 27.45 2.46
CA ARG A 98 -11.59 27.71 3.79
C ARG A 98 -12.89 26.96 3.95
N GLY A 99 -13.06 26.27 5.08
CA GLY A 99 -14.30 25.54 5.40
C GLY A 99 -14.51 24.24 4.62
N VAL A 100 -13.48 23.72 3.95
CA VAL A 100 -13.57 22.51 3.11
C VAL A 100 -13.55 21.20 3.92
N LEU A 101 -13.14 21.25 5.19
CA LEU A 101 -13.10 20.10 6.10
C LEU A 101 -14.39 20.01 6.92
N THR A 102 -15.46 19.58 6.28
CA THR A 102 -16.77 19.38 6.89
C THR A 102 -16.87 18.01 7.56
N GLU A 103 -17.87 17.82 8.43
CA GLU A 103 -18.06 16.57 9.18
C GLU A 103 -18.13 15.30 8.31
N PRO A 104 -18.83 15.28 7.16
CA PRO A 104 -18.89 14.09 6.30
C PRO A 104 -17.55 13.68 5.68
N VAL A 105 -16.60 14.61 5.60
CA VAL A 105 -15.31 14.42 4.94
C VAL A 105 -14.31 13.68 5.83
N TYR A 106 -14.33 13.92 7.14
CA TYR A 106 -13.41 13.30 8.11
C TYR A 106 -13.33 11.76 8.04
N PRO A 107 -14.44 11.00 8.04
CA PRO A 107 -14.36 9.55 7.95
C PRO A 107 -13.69 9.06 6.65
N GLU A 108 -13.87 9.78 5.55
CA GLU A 108 -13.27 9.44 4.25
C GLU A 108 -11.76 9.71 4.23
N ILE A 109 -11.31 10.80 4.85
CA ILE A 109 -9.88 11.09 5.05
C ILE A 109 -9.23 9.99 5.88
N ILE A 110 -9.79 9.65 7.03
CA ILE A 110 -9.24 8.63 7.93
C ILE A 110 -9.19 7.27 7.23
N LYS A 111 -10.25 6.91 6.49
CA LYS A 111 -10.29 5.68 5.70
C LYS A 111 -9.20 5.64 4.64
N MET A 112 -9.01 6.73 3.90
CA MET A 112 -7.97 6.83 2.88
C MET A 112 -6.56 6.72 3.48
N ILE A 113 -6.31 7.41 4.59
CA ILE A 113 -5.04 7.33 5.33
C ILE A 113 -4.80 5.88 5.79
N SER A 114 -5.79 5.24 6.40
CA SER A 114 -5.69 3.86 6.89
C SER A 114 -5.40 2.86 5.76
N ALA A 115 -6.07 3.04 4.61
CA ALA A 115 -5.89 2.21 3.42
C ALA A 115 -4.49 2.36 2.79
N ASN A 116 -3.78 3.46 3.04
CA ASN A 116 -2.46 3.69 2.47
C ASN A 116 -1.32 3.48 3.49
N LEU A 117 -1.49 3.84 4.76
CA LEU A 117 -0.39 3.86 5.75
C LEU A 117 -0.34 2.63 6.67
N PHE A 118 -1.50 2.09 7.08
CA PHE A 118 -1.52 0.99 8.05
C PHE A 118 -1.16 -0.33 7.41
N ARG A 119 0.14 -0.63 7.29
CA ARG A 119 0.67 -1.85 6.72
C ARG A 119 1.96 -2.24 7.41
N THR A 120 2.28 -3.53 7.40
CA THR A 120 3.56 -4.03 7.95
C THR A 120 4.71 -3.49 7.12
N LEU A 121 5.74 -2.94 7.77
CA LEU A 121 6.97 -2.56 7.10
C LEU A 121 7.67 -3.83 6.55
N PRO A 122 8.36 -3.74 5.40
CA PRO A 122 9.23 -4.82 4.96
C PRO A 122 10.31 -5.09 6.03
N PRO A 123 10.76 -6.35 6.20
CA PRO A 123 11.82 -6.69 7.15
C PRO A 123 13.07 -5.83 6.93
N SER A 124 13.75 -5.40 7.99
CA SER A 124 15.03 -4.70 7.83
C SER A 124 16.08 -5.64 7.25
N GLU A 125 16.90 -5.13 6.33
CA GLU A 125 18.01 -5.90 5.75
C GLU A 125 19.26 -5.86 6.65
N ASN A 126 19.35 -4.90 7.57
CA ASN A 126 20.40 -4.82 8.58
C ASN A 126 19.89 -5.30 9.95
N PRO A 127 20.28 -6.51 10.39
CA PRO A 127 19.99 -6.98 11.74
C PRO A 127 20.86 -6.30 12.82
N ASP A 128 22.00 -5.72 12.45
CA ASP A 128 23.02 -5.20 13.38
C ASP A 128 23.10 -3.66 13.41
N PHE A 129 22.05 -2.96 13.00
CA PHE A 129 22.04 -1.49 13.04
C PHE A 129 21.87 -1.00 14.49
N ASP A 130 22.95 -0.52 15.09
CA ASP A 130 22.96 0.30 16.31
C ASP A 130 23.03 1.79 15.88
N PRO A 131 22.00 2.60 16.13
CA PRO A 131 21.81 3.94 15.53
C PRO A 131 22.84 4.99 15.96
#